data_AF-A0A7M3W9X7-F1
#
_entry.id   AF-A0A7M3W9X7-F1
#
_cell.length_a   1.000
_cell.length_b   1.000
_cell.length_c   1.000
_cell.angle_alpha   90.00
_cell.angle_beta   90.00
_cell.angle_gamma   90.00
#
_symmetry.space_group_name_H-M   'P 1'
#
loop_
_entity.id
_entity.type
_entity.pdbx_description
1 polymer ?
#
loop_
_entity_poly.entity_id
_entity_poly.type
_entity_poly.pdbx_seq_one_letter_code
_entity_poly.pdbx_strand_id
1 'polypeptide(L)'
;FHLGTGSNGLRRIIKAGVVPLDMLQRYINKWVSTAHDLFGVDESSSAHWAYVWGIKGRWDERKKLDADIEVSKETLNEEARQHYHDEIVREVKKLCGYLPEGNIDLYVPHENFHREIGPFKRQRYTVEGTLFEGSDEAWNTYVANHLPTAQDEEDLKEIFKQQWVAEKPLTARQIASGIGASA
;
A
#
# COMPACT_ATOMS: atom_id res chain seq x y z
N PHE A 1 1.04 6.58 15.39
CA PHE A 1 0.94 7.99 14.95
C PHE A 1 1.10 8.10 13.43
N HIS A 2 2.28 7.80 12.85
CA HIS A 2 2.53 7.99 11.41
C HIS A 2 1.55 7.26 10.47
N LEU A 3 1.23 5.99 10.74
CA LEU A 3 0.23 5.24 9.96
C LEU A 3 -1.15 5.92 9.94
N GLY A 4 -1.57 6.41 11.11
CA GLY A 4 -2.83 7.15 11.25
C GLY A 4 -2.82 8.48 10.51
N THR A 5 -1.69 9.20 10.51
CA THR A 5 -1.53 10.45 9.74
C THR A 5 -1.60 10.19 8.23
N GLY A 6 -0.92 9.16 7.74
CA GLY A 6 -0.93 8.77 6.32
C GLY A 6 -2.33 8.36 5.85
N SER A 7 -2.99 7.44 6.55
CA SER A 7 -4.35 6.99 6.23
C SER A 7 -5.37 8.14 6.27
N ASN A 8 -5.28 9.04 7.26
CA ASN A 8 -6.12 10.25 7.29
C ASN A 8 -5.82 11.21 6.13
N GLY A 9 -4.57 11.28 5.67
CA GLY A 9 -4.19 12.03 4.48
C GLY A 9 -4.91 11.51 3.24
N LEU A 10 -4.84 10.21 2.98
CA LEU A 10 -5.53 9.54 1.86
C LEU A 10 -7.04 9.76 1.93
N ARG A 11 -7.64 9.60 3.10
CA ARG A 11 -9.07 9.90 3.31
C ARG A 11 -9.43 11.34 2.90
N ARG A 12 -8.58 12.32 3.22
CA ARG A 12 -8.83 13.73 2.89
C ARG A 12 -8.64 14.02 1.41
N ILE A 13 -7.71 13.31 0.75
CA ILE A 13 -7.53 13.36 -0.71
C ILE A 13 -8.79 12.82 -1.40
N ILE A 14 -9.26 11.63 -1.00
CA ILE A 14 -10.49 11.02 -1.52
C ILE A 14 -11.68 11.97 -1.37
N LYS A 15 -11.84 12.56 -0.18
CA LYS A 15 -12.94 13.50 0.10
C LYS A 15 -12.87 14.81 -0.67
N ALA A 16 -11.67 15.23 -1.10
CA ALA A 16 -11.53 16.44 -1.91
C ALA A 16 -12.07 16.24 -3.33
N GLY A 17 -12.00 15.01 -3.85
CA GLY A 17 -12.49 14.67 -5.19
C GLY A 17 -11.70 15.31 -6.35
N VAL A 18 -10.53 15.90 -6.07
CA VAL A 18 -9.69 16.57 -7.08
C VAL A 18 -8.71 15.61 -7.74
N VAL A 19 -8.14 14.67 -6.98
CA VAL A 19 -7.25 13.63 -7.52
C VAL A 19 -8.11 12.55 -8.16
N PRO A 20 -7.92 12.22 -9.46
CA PRO A 20 -8.63 11.14 -10.10
C PRO A 20 -8.41 9.80 -9.37
N LEU A 21 -9.47 9.02 -9.16
CA LEU A 21 -9.39 7.77 -8.39
C LEU A 21 -8.53 6.71 -9.09
N ASP A 22 -8.53 6.70 -10.42
CA ASP A 22 -7.67 5.82 -11.22
C ASP A 22 -6.19 6.19 -11.03
N MET A 23 -5.86 7.49 -10.97
CA MET A 23 -4.51 7.96 -10.65
C MET A 23 -4.12 7.55 -9.23
N LEU A 24 -5.02 7.73 -8.26
CA LEU A 24 -4.79 7.28 -6.88
C LEU A 24 -4.51 5.77 -6.81
N GLN A 25 -5.27 4.95 -7.55
CA GLN A 25 -5.05 3.51 -7.64
C GLN A 25 -3.66 3.18 -8.22
N ARG A 26 -3.22 3.87 -9.28
CA ARG A 26 -1.86 3.70 -9.83
C ARG A 26 -0.79 3.96 -8.77
N TYR A 27 -0.93 5.01 -7.97
CA TYR A 27 0.02 5.29 -6.87
C TYR A 27 -0.05 4.26 -5.74
N ILE A 28 -1.24 3.75 -5.39
CA ILE A 28 -1.36 2.63 -4.45
C ILE A 28 -0.58 1.42 -4.99
N ASN A 29 -0.79 1.06 -6.26
CA ASN A 29 -0.10 -0.07 -6.89
C ASN A 29 1.42 0.07 -6.81
N LYS A 30 1.96 1.24 -7.18
CA LYS A 30 3.40 1.55 -7.12
C LYS A 30 3.98 1.39 -5.72
N TRP A 31 3.37 2.03 -4.72
CA TRP A 31 3.97 2.09 -3.39
C TRP A 31 3.79 0.78 -2.62
N VAL A 32 2.68 0.07 -2.82
CA VAL A 32 2.47 -1.25 -2.22
C VAL A 32 3.47 -2.27 -2.79
N SER A 33 3.62 -2.35 -4.11
CA SER A 33 4.56 -3.31 -4.71
C SER A 33 6.01 -3.03 -4.29
N THR A 34 6.38 -1.75 -4.22
CA THR A 34 7.70 -1.35 -3.71
C THR A 34 7.89 -1.76 -2.24
N ALA A 35 6.84 -1.64 -1.41
CA ALA A 35 6.90 -2.04 -0.01
C ALA A 35 7.00 -3.56 0.16
N HIS A 36 6.38 -4.35 -0.71
CA HIS A 36 6.52 -5.82 -0.71
C HIS A 36 7.99 -6.26 -0.87
N ASP A 37 8.79 -5.54 -1.65
CA ASP A 37 10.22 -5.83 -1.83
C ASP A 37 11.06 -5.54 -0.59
N LEU A 38 10.63 -4.64 0.31
CA LEU A 38 11.37 -4.30 1.53
C LEU A 38 11.52 -5.48 2.51
N PHE A 39 10.68 -6.51 2.37
CA PHE A 39 10.76 -7.72 3.18
C PHE A 39 11.88 -8.67 2.74
N GLY A 40 12.50 -8.43 1.57
CA GLY A 40 13.58 -9.26 1.03
C GLY A 40 13.07 -10.45 0.22
N VAL A 41 13.95 -11.43 0.03
CA VAL A 41 13.62 -12.71 -0.62
C VAL A 41 12.81 -13.60 0.31
N ASP A 42 11.95 -14.44 -0.25
CA ASP A 42 10.99 -15.29 0.48
C ASP A 42 11.72 -16.30 1.37
N GLU A 43 12.55 -17.14 0.75
CA GLU A 43 13.46 -18.05 1.43
C GLU A 43 14.78 -17.35 1.76
N SER A 44 15.10 -17.22 3.05
CA SER A 44 16.25 -16.44 3.49
C SER A 44 17.04 -17.11 4.62
N SER A 45 18.25 -17.56 4.32
CA SER A 45 19.17 -18.11 5.33
C SER A 45 19.55 -17.07 6.40
N SER A 46 19.63 -15.79 6.05
CA SER A 46 19.91 -14.73 7.02
C SER A 46 18.72 -14.49 7.96
N ALA A 47 17.48 -14.52 7.45
CA ALA A 47 16.29 -14.45 8.30
C ALA A 47 16.17 -15.69 9.21
N HIS A 48 16.47 -16.88 8.70
CA HIS A 48 16.51 -18.12 9.47
C HIS A 48 17.43 -18.00 10.69
N TRP A 49 18.70 -17.64 10.47
CA TRP A 49 19.67 -17.55 11.57
C TRP A 49 19.37 -16.38 12.52
N ALA A 50 18.86 -15.26 12.01
CA ALA A 50 18.41 -14.17 12.87
C ALA A 50 17.28 -14.61 13.83
N TYR A 51 16.38 -15.50 13.39
CA TYR A 51 15.36 -16.08 14.27
C TYR A 51 15.97 -17.05 15.28
N VAL A 52 16.83 -17.97 14.83
CA VAL A 52 17.51 -18.95 15.73
C VAL A 52 18.33 -18.25 16.81
N TRP A 53 18.98 -17.14 16.50
CA TRP A 53 19.74 -16.34 17.48
C TRP A 53 18.88 -15.38 18.32
N GLY A 54 17.56 -15.35 18.12
CA GLY A 54 16.65 -14.49 18.87
C GLY A 54 16.69 -13.01 18.50
N ILE A 55 17.23 -12.65 17.33
CA ILE A 55 17.34 -11.27 16.84
C ILE A 55 16.06 -10.82 16.12
N LYS A 56 15.39 -11.74 15.40
CA LYS A 56 14.16 -11.49 14.63
C LYS A 56 13.08 -12.49 15.01
N GLY A 57 11.93 -12.02 15.48
CA GLY A 57 10.73 -12.85 15.71
C GLY A 57 9.68 -12.68 14.62
N ARG A 58 8.64 -13.53 14.61
CA ARG A 58 7.44 -13.30 13.79
C ARG A 58 6.57 -12.21 14.40
N TRP A 59 5.68 -11.65 13.58
CA TRP A 59 4.57 -10.86 14.09
C TRP A 59 3.73 -11.70 15.07
N ASP A 60 3.41 -11.14 16.23
CA ASP A 60 2.69 -11.83 17.32
C ASP A 60 3.31 -13.17 17.76
N GLU A 61 4.65 -13.28 17.75
CA GLU A 61 5.40 -14.51 18.09
C GLU A 61 4.86 -15.25 19.34
N ARG A 62 4.67 -14.54 20.45
CA ARG A 62 4.16 -15.13 21.70
C ARG A 62 2.79 -15.77 21.53
N LYS A 63 1.86 -15.11 20.85
CA LYS A 63 0.52 -15.65 20.61
C LYS A 63 0.57 -16.87 19.70
N LYS A 64 1.47 -16.88 18.71
CA LYS A 64 1.68 -18.03 17.82
C LYS A 64 2.25 -19.22 18.57
N LEU A 65 3.20 -18.99 19.48
CA LEU A 65 3.74 -20.03 20.37
C LEU A 65 2.67 -20.58 21.32
N ASP A 66 1.89 -19.69 21.97
CA ASP A 66 0.79 -20.09 22.87
C ASP A 66 -0.31 -20.89 22.15
N ALA A 67 -0.42 -20.73 20.83
CA ALA A 67 -1.37 -21.43 19.97
C ALA A 67 -0.75 -22.65 19.24
N ASP A 68 0.46 -23.07 19.63
CA ASP A 68 1.21 -24.19 19.02
C ASP A 68 1.39 -24.06 17.48
N ILE A 69 1.48 -22.83 16.96
CA ILE A 69 1.72 -22.56 15.55
C ILE A 69 3.21 -22.65 15.26
N GLU A 70 3.59 -23.74 14.58
CA GLU A 70 4.96 -24.01 14.17
C GLU A 70 5.55 -22.88 13.31
N VAL A 71 6.83 -22.59 13.51
CA VAL A 71 7.56 -21.59 12.73
C VAL A 71 8.22 -22.23 11.51
N SER A 72 7.88 -21.75 10.32
CA SER A 72 8.71 -21.98 9.14
C SER A 72 9.87 -20.99 9.15
N LYS A 73 11.06 -21.47 9.54
CA LYS A 73 12.26 -20.61 9.65
C LYS A 73 12.80 -20.20 8.27
N GLU A 74 12.41 -20.90 7.21
CA GLU A 74 12.87 -20.64 5.85
C GLU A 74 12.12 -19.45 5.23
N THR A 75 10.82 -19.32 5.52
CA THR A 75 9.90 -18.36 4.87
C THR A 75 9.48 -17.19 5.78
N LEU A 76 10.30 -16.84 6.77
CA LEU A 76 10.01 -15.75 7.73
C LEU A 76 9.77 -14.38 7.08
N ASN A 77 10.43 -14.11 5.95
CA ASN A 77 10.27 -12.85 5.22
C ASN A 77 8.94 -12.82 4.46
N GLU A 78 8.59 -13.94 3.82
CA GLU A 78 7.30 -14.12 3.15
C GLU A 78 6.15 -14.00 4.16
N GLU A 79 6.25 -14.67 5.32
CA GLU A 79 5.22 -14.56 6.36
C GLU A 79 5.03 -13.10 6.81
N ALA A 80 6.12 -12.36 7.05
CA ALA A 80 6.04 -10.96 7.43
C ALA A 80 5.43 -10.08 6.33
N ARG A 81 5.74 -10.36 5.06
CA ARG A 81 5.17 -9.67 3.90
C ARG A 81 3.66 -9.92 3.79
N GLN A 82 3.22 -11.16 3.99
CA GLN A 82 1.79 -11.50 3.96
C GLN A 82 1.02 -10.78 5.05
N HIS A 83 1.55 -10.69 6.28
CA HIS A 83 0.90 -9.92 7.35
C HIS A 83 0.76 -8.45 6.98
N TYR A 84 1.82 -7.85 6.41
CA TYR A 84 1.77 -6.48 5.91
C TYR A 84 0.71 -6.33 4.81
N HIS A 85 0.68 -7.24 3.83
CA HIS A 85 -0.27 -7.24 2.74
C HIS A 85 -1.71 -7.25 3.27
N ASP A 86 -2.03 -8.18 4.17
CA ASP A 86 -3.34 -8.33 4.78
C ASP A 86 -3.77 -7.07 5.56
N GLU A 87 -2.83 -6.43 6.27
CA GLU A 87 -3.11 -5.16 6.96
C GLU A 87 -3.45 -4.04 5.97
N ILE A 88 -2.67 -3.88 4.90
CA ILE A 88 -2.93 -2.84 3.89
C ILE A 88 -4.24 -3.10 3.15
N VAL A 89 -4.58 -4.36 2.83
CA VAL A 89 -5.88 -4.73 2.24
C VAL A 89 -7.03 -4.24 3.12
N ARG A 90 -6.97 -4.50 4.44
CA ARG A 90 -7.99 -4.03 5.38
C ARG A 90 -8.07 -2.51 5.45
N GLU A 91 -6.93 -1.82 5.46
CA GLU A 91 -6.90 -0.36 5.52
C GLU A 91 -7.42 0.30 4.22
N VAL A 92 -7.06 -0.22 3.05
CA VAL A 92 -7.60 0.25 1.76
C VAL A 92 -9.10 -0.01 1.67
N LYS A 93 -9.59 -1.17 2.17
CA LYS A 93 -11.02 -1.44 2.22
C LYS A 93 -11.78 -0.43 3.10
N LYS A 94 -11.20 0.02 4.21
CA LYS A 94 -11.77 1.09 5.04
C LYS A 94 -11.81 2.43 4.29
N LEU A 95 -10.78 2.72 3.47
CA LEU A 95 -10.75 3.95 2.65
C LEU A 95 -11.86 3.96 1.59
N CYS A 96 -12.24 2.79 1.06
CA CYS A 96 -13.32 2.67 0.08
C CYS A 96 -14.67 3.17 0.60
N GLY A 97 -14.90 3.10 1.92
CA GLY A 97 -16.10 3.67 2.56
C GLY A 97 -16.22 5.20 2.50
N TYR A 98 -15.20 5.90 2.00
CA TYR A 98 -15.23 7.35 1.75
C TYR A 98 -15.32 7.73 0.27
N LEU A 99 -15.34 6.76 -0.63
CA LEU A 99 -15.50 7.02 -2.06
C LEU A 99 -16.91 7.55 -2.35
N PRO A 100 -17.08 8.42 -3.36
CA PRO A 100 -18.41 8.83 -3.78
C PRO A 100 -19.22 7.62 -4.28
N GLU A 101 -20.55 7.67 -4.12
CA GLU A 101 -21.43 6.58 -4.51
C GLU A 101 -21.27 6.18 -5.98
N GLY A 102 -21.29 4.87 -6.27
CA GLY A 102 -21.15 4.32 -7.62
C GLY A 102 -19.71 4.21 -8.14
N ASN A 103 -18.70 4.62 -7.37
CA ASN A 103 -17.30 4.41 -7.77
C ASN A 103 -16.84 2.97 -7.52
N ILE A 104 -15.84 2.55 -8.31
CA ILE A 104 -15.14 1.27 -8.12
C ILE A 104 -14.25 1.38 -6.88
N ASP A 105 -14.26 0.33 -6.06
CA ASP A 105 -13.41 0.23 -4.87
C ASP A 105 -11.92 0.28 -5.25
N LEU A 106 -11.14 0.98 -4.43
CA LEU A 106 -9.69 0.88 -4.46
C LEU A 106 -9.24 -0.52 -3.99
N TYR A 107 -8.13 -1.00 -4.52
CA TYR A 107 -7.59 -2.32 -4.20
C TYR A 107 -6.09 -2.28 -3.90
N VAL A 108 -5.59 -3.38 -3.37
CA VAL A 108 -4.16 -3.63 -3.15
C VAL A 108 -3.74 -4.65 -4.21
N PRO A 109 -2.69 -4.39 -5.01
CA PRO A 109 -2.26 -5.36 -6.01
C PRO A 109 -1.71 -6.62 -5.32
N HIS A 110 -1.87 -7.77 -5.97
CA HIS A 110 -1.27 -9.02 -5.52
C HIS A 110 0.22 -8.85 -5.23
N GLU A 111 0.73 -9.56 -4.21
CA GLU A 111 2.12 -9.43 -3.78
C GLU A 111 3.18 -9.84 -4.83
N ASN A 112 2.76 -10.38 -5.97
CA ASN A 112 3.63 -10.78 -7.07
C ASN A 112 3.73 -9.71 -8.15
N PHE A 113 2.81 -8.73 -8.14
CA PHE A 113 2.79 -7.62 -9.06
C PHE A 113 4.00 -6.70 -8.82
N HIS A 114 4.71 -6.37 -9.91
CA HIS A 114 5.77 -5.35 -9.95
C HIS A 114 6.86 -5.51 -8.87
N ARG A 115 7.45 -6.72 -8.82
CA ARG A 115 8.51 -7.10 -7.88
C ARG A 115 9.92 -6.97 -8.48
N GLU A 116 10.87 -6.45 -7.71
CA GLU A 116 12.31 -6.42 -8.03
C GLU A 116 13.15 -7.34 -7.12
N ILE A 117 12.55 -7.94 -6.09
CA ILE A 117 13.19 -8.86 -5.14
C ILE A 117 12.35 -10.13 -4.97
N GLY A 118 13.00 -11.29 -4.82
CA GLY A 118 12.35 -12.57 -4.58
C GLY A 118 12.08 -13.38 -5.85
N PRO A 119 11.34 -14.50 -5.74
CA PRO A 119 11.12 -15.44 -6.85
C PRO A 119 10.34 -14.81 -8.02
N PHE A 120 9.46 -13.85 -7.73
CA PHE A 120 8.64 -13.15 -8.74
C PHE A 120 9.32 -11.94 -9.38
N LYS A 121 10.61 -11.71 -9.07
CA LYS A 121 11.39 -10.58 -9.60
C LYS A 121 11.29 -10.49 -11.13
N ARG A 122 10.89 -9.32 -11.63
CA ARG A 122 10.79 -8.99 -13.07
C ARG A 122 9.90 -9.92 -13.88
N GLN A 123 9.11 -10.77 -13.22
CA GLN A 123 8.07 -11.55 -13.88
C GLN A 123 6.83 -10.67 -14.09
N ARG A 124 6.04 -10.97 -15.11
CA ARG A 124 4.89 -10.17 -15.52
C ARG A 124 3.62 -10.66 -14.84
N TYR A 125 3.49 -10.48 -13.54
CA TYR A 125 2.23 -10.77 -12.86
C TYR A 125 1.30 -9.56 -12.93
N THR A 126 0.02 -9.78 -13.20
CA THR A 126 -1.03 -8.76 -13.14
C THR A 126 -1.32 -8.36 -11.69
N VAL A 127 -2.07 -7.27 -11.47
CA VAL A 127 -2.49 -6.83 -10.14
C VAL A 127 -3.40 -7.85 -9.43
N GLU A 128 -3.99 -8.79 -10.18
CA GLU A 128 -4.76 -9.92 -9.66
C GLU A 128 -3.88 -11.12 -9.31
N GLY A 129 -2.59 -11.11 -9.65
CA GLY A 129 -1.66 -12.20 -9.38
C GLY A 129 -1.60 -13.28 -10.47
N THR A 130 -2.09 -12.98 -11.68
CA THR A 130 -2.01 -13.92 -12.81
C THR A 130 -0.76 -13.64 -13.64
N LEU A 131 -0.03 -14.69 -14.07
CA LEU A 131 1.09 -14.52 -14.99
C LEU A 131 0.56 -14.04 -16.36
N PHE A 132 1.10 -12.94 -16.85
CA PHE A 132 0.74 -12.33 -18.11
C PHE A 132 1.49 -12.99 -19.27
N GLU A 133 0.75 -13.56 -20.22
CA GLU A 133 1.29 -14.32 -21.36
C GLU A 133 1.21 -13.55 -22.71
N GLY A 134 0.83 -12.26 -22.68
CA GLY A 134 0.71 -11.42 -23.88
C GLY A 134 2.05 -10.85 -24.39
N SER A 135 2.00 -10.06 -25.46
CA SER A 135 3.17 -9.41 -26.05
C SER A 135 3.79 -8.34 -25.15
N ASP A 136 5.02 -7.92 -25.47
CA ASP A 136 5.72 -6.83 -24.77
C ASP A 136 4.95 -5.51 -24.86
N GLU A 137 4.36 -5.21 -26.01
CA GLU A 137 3.53 -4.02 -26.21
C GLU A 137 2.29 -4.06 -25.31
N ALA A 138 1.60 -5.20 -25.28
CA ALA A 138 0.42 -5.38 -24.44
C ALA A 138 0.77 -5.26 -22.94
N TRP A 139 1.92 -5.78 -22.54
CA TRP A 139 2.42 -5.62 -21.16
C TRP A 139 2.75 -4.17 -20.84
N ASN A 140 3.42 -3.44 -21.74
CA ASN A 140 3.75 -2.03 -21.54
C ASN A 140 2.49 -1.17 -21.41
N THR A 141 1.46 -1.43 -22.24
CA THR A 141 0.15 -0.79 -22.08
C THR A 141 -0.52 -1.16 -20.76
N TYR A 142 -0.49 -2.43 -20.36
CA TYR A 142 -1.01 -2.87 -19.07
C TYR A 142 -0.34 -2.13 -17.91
N VAL A 143 0.99 -2.06 -17.89
CA VAL A 143 1.77 -1.36 -16.85
C VAL A 143 1.45 0.13 -16.82
N ALA A 144 1.37 0.81 -17.98
CA ALA A 144 1.02 2.23 -18.04
C ALA A 144 -0.37 2.54 -17.47
N ASN A 145 -1.31 1.58 -17.54
CA ASN A 145 -2.64 1.72 -16.95
C ASN A 145 -2.66 1.45 -15.43
N HIS A 146 -1.65 0.74 -14.88
CA HIS A 146 -1.63 0.27 -13.50
C HIS A 146 -0.54 0.92 -12.63
N LEU A 147 0.41 1.66 -13.20
CA LEU A 147 1.47 2.38 -12.48
C LEU A 147 1.55 3.84 -12.93
N PRO A 148 1.97 4.77 -12.05
CA PRO A 148 2.08 6.17 -12.41
C PRO A 148 3.03 6.39 -13.58
N THR A 149 2.57 7.20 -14.53
CA THR A 149 3.28 7.57 -15.74
C THR A 149 3.96 8.94 -15.57
N ALA A 150 4.81 9.32 -16.54
CA ALA A 150 5.36 10.66 -16.57
C ALA A 150 4.26 11.75 -16.69
N GLN A 151 3.15 11.44 -17.39
CA GLN A 151 2.02 12.37 -17.50
C GLN A 151 1.33 12.56 -16.14
N ASP A 152 1.19 11.51 -15.34
CA ASP A 152 0.64 11.62 -13.98
C ASP A 152 1.45 12.60 -13.11
N GLU A 153 2.78 12.60 -13.26
CA GLU A 153 3.64 13.55 -12.52
C GLU A 153 3.47 15.00 -12.99
N GLU A 154 3.20 15.23 -14.28
CA GLU A 154 2.86 16.57 -14.78
C GLU A 154 1.47 17.00 -14.31
N ASP A 155 0.47 16.12 -14.39
CA ASP A 155 -0.91 16.39 -13.96
C ASP A 155 -0.97 16.71 -12.46
N LEU A 156 -0.19 16.01 -11.63
CA LEU A 156 -0.07 16.30 -10.20
C LEU A 156 0.38 17.73 -9.91
N LYS A 157 1.24 18.33 -10.74
CA LYS A 157 1.68 19.73 -10.55
C LYS A 157 0.51 20.70 -10.68
N GLU A 158 -0.43 20.43 -11.58
CA GLU A 158 -1.64 21.23 -11.74
C GLU A 158 -2.67 20.93 -10.64
N ILE A 159 -2.83 19.66 -10.25
CA ILE A 159 -3.66 19.27 -9.11
C ILE A 159 -3.20 19.95 -7.82
N PHE A 160 -1.88 20.07 -7.60
CA PHE A 160 -1.32 20.69 -6.40
C PHE A 160 -1.59 22.20 -6.28
N LYS A 161 -2.02 22.85 -7.36
CA LYS A 161 -2.50 24.25 -7.34
C LYS A 161 -3.96 24.38 -6.89
N GLN A 162 -4.69 23.27 -6.81
CA GLN A 162 -6.10 23.22 -6.42
C GLN A 162 -6.25 22.80 -4.94
N GLN A 163 -7.47 22.77 -4.43
CA GLN A 163 -7.77 22.24 -3.09
C GLN A 163 -7.82 20.71 -3.09
N TRP A 164 -6.69 20.05 -3.35
CA TRP A 164 -6.59 18.60 -3.54
C TRP A 164 -6.62 17.77 -2.25
N VAL A 165 -6.64 18.42 -1.10
CA VAL A 165 -6.81 17.80 0.22
C VAL A 165 -7.92 18.52 0.97
N ALA A 166 -8.97 17.78 1.35
CA ALA A 166 -10.08 18.36 2.11
C ALA A 166 -9.58 18.95 3.43
N GLU A 167 -10.08 20.11 3.85
CA GLU A 167 -9.65 20.73 5.10
C GLU A 167 -9.99 19.87 6.33
N LYS A 168 -9.20 20.03 7.39
CA LYS A 168 -9.50 19.39 8.67
C LYS A 168 -10.44 20.33 9.42
N PRO A 169 -11.70 19.97 9.67
CA PRO A 169 -12.57 20.81 10.49
C PRO A 169 -11.92 20.97 11.87
N LEU A 170 -11.94 22.21 12.39
CA LEU A 170 -11.43 22.52 13.72
C LEU A 170 -12.17 21.69 14.76
N THR A 171 -11.44 21.13 15.73
CA THR A 171 -12.07 20.42 16.83
C THR A 171 -12.85 21.40 17.73
N ALA A 172 -13.89 20.93 18.42
CA ALA A 172 -14.65 21.75 19.36
C ALA A 172 -13.76 22.46 20.40
N ARG A 173 -12.67 21.80 20.82
CA ARG A 173 -11.65 22.38 21.71
C ARG A 173 -10.85 23.51 21.07
N GLN A 174 -10.50 23.40 19.79
CA GLN A 174 -9.78 24.44 19.04
C GLN A 174 -10.66 25.65 18.74
N ILE A 175 -11.94 25.41 18.41
CA ILE A 175 -12.96 26.44 18.25
C ILE A 175 -13.16 27.19 19.57
N ALA A 176 -13.30 26.47 20.69
CA ALA A 176 -13.47 27.06 22.02
C ALA A 176 -12.23 27.82 22.52
N SER A 177 -11.03 27.49 22.05
CA SER A 177 -9.80 28.20 22.40
C SER A 177 -9.50 29.43 21.53
N GLY A 178 -10.36 29.76 20.55
CA GLY A 178 -10.16 30.88 19.62
C GLY A 178 -8.98 30.71 18.66
N ILE A 179 -8.39 29.51 18.58
CA ILE A 179 -7.26 29.23 17.69
C ILE A 179 -7.82 28.95 16.30
N GLY A 180 -7.64 29.89 15.38
CA GLY A 180 -8.10 29.81 14.00
C GLY A 180 -9.17 30.82 13.59
N ALA A 181 -9.53 31.78 14.45
CA ALA A 181 -10.51 32.83 14.13
C ALA A 181 -9.97 33.96 13.22
N SER A 182 -8.70 33.89 12.79
CA SER A 182 -8.06 34.90 11.94
C SER A 182 -6.90 34.31 11.13
N ALA A 183 -7.21 33.37 10.24
CA ALA A 183 -6.31 32.96 9.17
C ALA A 183 -7.10 32.82 7.87
#